data_AF-A0A133VN69-F1
#
_entry.id   AF-A0A133VN69-F1
#
_cell.length_a   1.000
_cell.length_b   1.000
_cell.length_c   1.000
_cell.angle_alpha   90.00
_cell.angle_beta   90.00
_cell.angle_gamma   90.00
#
_symmetry.space_group_name_H-M   'P 1'
#
loop_
_entity.id
_entity.type
_entity.pdbx_description
1 polymer ?
#
loop_
_entity_poly.entity_id
_entity_poly.type
_entity_poly.pdbx_seq_one_letter_code
_entity_poly.pdbx_strand_id
1 'polypeptide(L)'
;NYFLNIAIGYSGRSELVDAVKKICKKVEEGDLILEDIDESLIEDNLYTSDLPDPDLIIRTSGEERLSGFLLWQSAYSELYFCEAYWPEFDKINFLQAINNYQERERRYGR
;
A
#
# COMPACT_ATOMS: atom_id res chain seq x y z
N ASN A 1 3.03 17.91 -7.98
CA ASN A 1 2.74 16.86 -8.98
C ASN A 1 1.71 15.91 -8.41
N TYR A 2 0.77 15.43 -9.25
CA TYR A 2 -0.25 14.45 -8.87
C TYR A 2 0.04 13.14 -9.60
N PHE A 3 -0.12 12.01 -8.91
CA PHE A 3 0.10 10.67 -9.46
C PHE A 3 -1.18 9.84 -9.37
N LEU A 4 -1.42 9.01 -10.39
CA LEU A 4 -2.51 8.04 -10.42
C LEU A 4 -1.94 6.67 -10.77
N ASN A 5 -2.05 5.73 -9.84
CA ASN A 5 -1.59 4.36 -10.02
C ASN A 5 -2.82 3.45 -10.17
N ILE A 6 -2.91 2.75 -11.30
CA ILE A 6 -4.01 1.82 -11.58
C ILE A 6 -3.47 0.40 -11.47
N ALA A 7 -3.90 -0.31 -10.43
CA ALA A 7 -3.48 -1.66 -10.13
C ALA A 7 -4.32 -2.69 -10.93
N ILE A 8 -3.80 -3.17 -12.06
CA ILE A 8 -4.47 -4.14 -12.94
C ILE A 8 -3.78 -5.50 -12.82
N GLY A 9 -4.54 -6.55 -12.49
CA GLY A 9 -3.96 -7.87 -12.22
C GLY A 9 -3.02 -7.88 -11.02
N TYR A 10 -3.15 -6.89 -10.14
CA TYR A 10 -2.28 -6.71 -8.98
C TYR A 10 -2.64 -7.67 -7.84
N SER A 11 -1.60 -8.11 -7.14
CA SER A 11 -1.67 -8.88 -5.90
C SER A 11 -0.45 -8.51 -5.07
N GLY A 12 -0.65 -8.04 -3.83
CA GLY A 12 0.47 -7.69 -2.95
C GLY A 12 1.36 -8.89 -2.61
N ARG A 13 0.81 -10.11 -2.68
CA ARG A 13 1.63 -11.34 -2.54
C ARG A 13 2.54 -11.55 -3.74
N SER A 14 2.03 -11.32 -4.95
CA SER A 14 2.82 -11.46 -6.17
C SER A 14 3.90 -10.38 -6.24
N GLU A 15 3.56 -9.15 -5.84
CA GLU A 15 4.51 -8.05 -5.72
C GLU A 15 5.69 -8.40 -4.81
N LEU A 16 5.41 -8.92 -3.60
CA LEU A 16 6.47 -9.33 -2.67
C LEU A 16 7.33 -10.46 -3.23
N VAL A 17 6.72 -11.47 -3.86
CA VAL A 17 7.47 -12.56 -4.51
C VAL A 17 8.40 -12.02 -5.59
N ASP A 18 7.94 -11.06 -6.40
CA ASP A 18 8.76 -10.47 -7.45
C ASP A 18 9.87 -9.58 -6.88
N ALA A 19 9.60 -8.80 -5.83
CA ALA A 19 10.61 -8.00 -5.13
C ALA A 19 11.72 -8.89 -4.56
N VAL A 20 11.36 -9.97 -3.86
CA VAL A 20 12.34 -10.94 -3.33
C VAL A 20 13.15 -11.59 -4.45
N LYS A 21 12.53 -11.99 -5.56
CA LYS A 21 13.27 -12.55 -6.72
C LYS A 21 14.27 -11.55 -7.31
N LYS A 22 13.90 -10.27 -7.43
CA LYS A 22 14.81 -9.21 -7.91
C LYS A 22 16.02 -9.08 -6.97
N ILE A 23 15.79 -9.07 -5.66
CA ILE A 23 16.85 -8.97 -4.65
C ILE A 23 17.77 -10.20 -4.71
N CYS A 24 17.21 -11.41 -4.71
CA CYS A 24 18.00 -12.64 -4.80
C CYS A 24 18.88 -12.68 -6.05
N LYS A 25 18.36 -12.20 -7.19
CA LYS A 25 19.14 -12.11 -8.43
C LYS A 25 20.36 -11.19 -8.27
N LYS A 26 20.20 -10.01 -7.64
CA LYS A 26 21.32 -9.10 -7.36
C LYS A 26 22.37 -9.74 -6.44
N VAL A 27 21.94 -10.56 -5.48
CA VAL A 27 22.84 -11.33 -4.61
C VAL A 27 23.61 -12.39 -5.41
N GLU A 28 22.94 -13.14 -6.28
CA GLU A 28 23.58 -14.15 -7.14
C GLU A 28 24.60 -13.53 -8.11
N GLU A 29 24.32 -12.31 -8.60
CA GLU A 29 25.21 -11.55 -9.49
C GLU A 29 26.40 -10.91 -8.74
N GLY A 30 26.37 -10.89 -7.40
CA GLY A 30 27.41 -10.29 -6.55
C GLY A 30 27.30 -8.77 -6.38
N ASP A 31 26.19 -8.18 -6.83
CA ASP A 31 25.91 -6.74 -6.69
C ASP A 31 25.41 -6.35 -5.30
N LEU A 32 25.01 -7.34 -4.49
CA LEU A 32 24.45 -7.18 -3.15
C LEU A 32 24.88 -8.34 -2.25
N ILE A 33 25.08 -8.12 -0.95
CA ILE A 33 25.25 -9.21 0.03
C ILE A 33 24.00 -9.38 0.90
N LEU A 34 23.86 -10.52 1.58
CA LEU A 34 22.68 -10.83 2.38
C LEU A 34 22.47 -9.84 3.53
N GLU A 35 23.56 -9.32 4.09
CA GLU A 35 23.57 -8.36 5.18
C GLU A 35 23.02 -6.97 4.76
N ASP A 36 22.96 -6.68 3.46
CA ASP A 36 22.38 -5.44 2.94
C ASP A 36 20.85 -5.52 2.79
N ILE A 37 20.23 -6.69 3.03
CA ILE A 37 18.79 -6.87 2.86
C ILE A 37 18.06 -6.36 4.10
N ASP A 38 17.38 -5.24 3.96
CA ASP A 38 16.52 -4.63 4.97
C ASP A 38 15.14 -4.21 4.40
N GLU A 39 14.32 -3.56 5.23
CA GLU A 39 12.99 -3.07 4.83
C GLU A 39 13.06 -2.05 3.68
N SER A 40 14.05 -1.16 3.68
CA SER A 40 14.24 -0.14 2.64
C SER A 40 14.55 -0.80 1.29
N LEU A 41 15.41 -1.82 1.29
CA LEU A 41 15.72 -2.54 0.07
C LEU A 41 14.50 -3.29 -0.47
N ILE A 42 13.65 -3.85 0.39
CA ILE A 42 12.40 -4.48 -0.05
C ILE A 42 11.50 -3.43 -0.71
N GLU A 43 11.30 -2.28 -0.06
CA GLU A 43 10.49 -1.16 -0.55
C GLU A 43 10.95 -0.68 -1.94
N ASP A 44 12.25 -0.50 -2.13
CA ASP A 44 12.88 -0.09 -3.40
C ASP A 44 12.65 -1.09 -4.55
N ASN A 45 12.27 -2.34 -4.25
CA ASN A 45 12.05 -3.37 -5.27
C ASN A 45 10.56 -3.73 -5.50
N LEU A 46 9.63 -3.09 -4.78
CA LEU A 46 8.17 -3.19 -4.99
C LEU A 46 7.74 -2.54 -6.32
N TYR A 47 6.49 -2.74 -6.75
CA TYR A 47 5.97 -2.06 -7.95
C TYR A 47 5.70 -0.57 -7.69
N THR A 48 5.47 -0.22 -6.43
CA THR A 48 5.25 1.16 -5.96
C THR A 48 6.53 1.85 -5.50
N SER A 49 7.71 1.34 -5.87
CA SER A 49 8.97 2.02 -5.57
C SER A 49 8.90 3.49 -6.03
N ASP A 50 9.53 4.40 -5.29
CA ASP A 50 9.48 5.86 -5.50
C ASP A 50 8.16 6.56 -5.15
N LEU A 51 7.15 5.83 -4.64
CA LEU A 51 5.92 6.40 -4.13
C LEU A 51 5.87 6.28 -2.60
N PRO A 52 5.37 7.29 -1.88
CA PRO A 52 5.14 7.16 -0.45
C PRO A 52 4.02 6.15 -0.18
N ASP A 53 4.09 5.52 0.98
CA ASP A 53 3.00 4.70 1.50
C ASP A 53 1.68 5.50 1.55
N PRO A 54 0.53 4.85 1.29
CA PRO A 54 -0.76 5.50 1.38
C PRO A 54 -1.08 5.86 2.84
N ASP A 55 -1.40 7.13 3.08
CA ASP A 55 -1.91 7.56 4.38
C ASP A 55 -3.28 6.94 4.73
N LEU A 56 -4.15 6.83 3.73
CA LEU A 56 -5.55 6.41 3.86
C LEU A 56 -5.91 5.43 2.74
N ILE A 57 -6.47 4.28 3.12
CA ILE A 57 -7.04 3.30 2.20
C ILE A 57 -8.55 3.29 2.39
N ILE A 58 -9.27 3.63 1.33
CA ILE A 58 -10.74 3.63 1.30
C ILE A 58 -11.21 2.35 0.60
N ARG A 59 -12.11 1.60 1.25
CA ARG A 59 -12.75 0.43 0.67
C ARG A 59 -14.27 0.54 0.77
N THR A 60 -14.91 0.43 -0.39
CA THR A 60 -16.37 0.48 -0.57
C THR A 60 -17.03 -0.88 -0.32
N SER A 61 -18.37 -0.89 -0.40
CA SER A 61 -19.26 -2.07 -0.35
C SER A 61 -19.33 -2.81 0.98
N GLY A 62 -19.01 -2.17 2.10
CA GLY A 62 -19.17 -2.72 3.46
C GLY A 62 -18.16 -3.82 3.84
N GLU A 63 -17.16 -4.08 3.01
CA GLU A 63 -16.22 -5.19 3.22
C GLU A 63 -15.00 -4.77 4.03
N GLU A 64 -14.87 -5.29 5.25
CA GLU A 64 -13.77 -4.97 6.19
C GLU A 64 -12.55 -5.88 6.01
N ARG A 65 -11.88 -5.80 4.86
CA ARG A 65 -10.61 -6.51 4.61
C ARG A 65 -9.76 -5.75 3.59
N LEU A 66 -8.47 -6.07 3.47
CA LEU A 66 -7.62 -5.53 2.38
C LEU A 66 -7.64 -6.40 1.11
N SER A 67 -8.03 -7.67 1.23
CA SER A 67 -8.03 -8.63 0.10
C SER A 67 -6.69 -8.72 -0.65
N GLY A 68 -5.56 -8.50 0.03
CA GLY A 68 -4.24 -8.56 -0.60
C GLY A 68 -3.82 -7.30 -1.34
N PHE A 69 -4.57 -6.20 -1.19
CA PHE A 69 -4.20 -4.89 -1.75
C PHE A 69 -3.14 -4.21 -0.88
N LEU A 70 -2.03 -3.76 -1.49
CA LEU A 70 -0.94 -3.00 -0.86
C LEU A 70 -0.47 -3.60 0.48
N LEU A 71 -0.13 -4.89 0.50
CA LEU A 71 0.16 -5.61 1.75
C LEU A 71 1.34 -5.03 2.55
N TRP A 72 2.37 -4.55 1.86
CA TRP A 72 3.53 -3.94 2.49
C TRP A 72 3.23 -2.49 2.88
N GLN A 73 2.78 -1.73 1.89
CA GLN A 73 2.57 -0.28 1.97
C GLN A 73 1.44 0.10 2.93
N SER A 74 0.51 -0.83 3.22
CA SER A 74 -0.62 -0.58 4.12
C SER A 74 -0.29 -0.71 5.61
N ALA A 75 0.95 -1.04 5.98
CA ALA A 75 1.32 -1.38 7.36
C ALA A 75 0.94 -0.29 8.38
N TYR A 76 1.02 0.98 7.98
CA TYR A 76 0.68 2.14 8.81
C TYR A 76 -0.46 2.99 8.24
N SER A 77 -1.15 2.51 7.22
CA SER A 77 -2.30 3.22 6.65
C SER A 77 -3.50 3.18 7.59
N GLU A 78 -4.23 4.28 7.64
CA GLU A 78 -5.59 4.25 8.18
C GLU A 78 -6.52 3.57 7.17
N LEU A 79 -7.40 2.70 7.67
CA LEU A 79 -8.35 1.97 6.85
C LEU A 79 -9.74 2.55 7.08
N TYR A 80 -10.39 3.00 6.01
CA TYR A 80 -11.76 3.48 6.02
C TYR A 80 -12.64 2.58 5.17
N PHE A 81 -13.59 1.90 5.82
CA PHE A 81 -14.56 1.04 5.17
C PHE A 81 -15.92 1.75 5.13
N CYS A 82 -16.56 1.78 3.97
CA CYS A 82 -17.90 2.36 3.83
C CYS A 82 -18.86 1.42 3.11
N GLU A 83 -20.14 1.52 3.46
CA GLU A 83 -21.22 0.70 2.92
C GLU A 83 -21.54 1.00 1.45
N ALA A 84 -21.32 2.25 1.00
CA ALA A 84 -21.62 2.67 -0.37
C ALA A 84 -20.89 1.78 -1.40
N TYR A 85 -21.59 1.36 -2.46
CA TYR A 85 -20.96 0.64 -3.57
C TYR A 85 -20.12 1.60 -4.42
N TRP A 86 -19.06 1.11 -5.09
CA TRP A 86 -18.17 1.95 -5.89
C TRP A 86 -18.87 2.86 -6.92
N PRO A 87 -19.88 2.40 -7.70
CA PRO A 87 -20.61 3.27 -8.63
C PRO A 87 -21.41 4.39 -7.94
N GLU A 88 -21.70 4.26 -6.65
CA GLU A 88 -22.45 5.21 -5.83
C GLU A 88 -21.53 6.09 -4.97
N PHE A 89 -20.23 5.78 -4.93
CA PHE A 89 -19.25 6.52 -4.13
C PHE A 89 -19.01 7.91 -4.74
N ASP A 90 -19.48 8.93 -4.04
CA ASP A 90 -19.47 10.32 -4.49
C ASP A 90 -18.52 11.22 -3.68
N LYS A 91 -18.55 12.52 -3.98
CA LYS A 91 -17.75 13.52 -3.27
C LYS A 91 -18.05 13.59 -1.78
N ILE A 92 -19.30 13.36 -1.36
CA ILE A 92 -19.69 13.43 0.05
C ILE A 92 -19.06 12.26 0.80
N ASN A 93 -19.15 11.05 0.25
CA ASN A 93 -18.50 9.86 0.80
C ASN A 93 -16.98 10.05 0.90
N PHE A 94 -16.34 10.61 -0.13
CA PHE A 94 -14.91 10.92 -0.09
C PHE A 94 -14.56 11.90 1.04
N LEU A 95 -15.30 13.00 1.17
CA LEU A 95 -15.05 13.98 2.24
C LEU A 95 -15.29 13.40 3.64
N GLN A 96 -16.23 12.47 3.80
CA GLN A 96 -16.42 11.75 5.06
C GLN A 96 -15.22 10.88 5.42
N ALA A 97 -14.64 10.18 4.43
CA ALA A 97 -13.42 9.40 4.62
C ALA A 97 -12.23 10.29 5.06
N ILE A 98 -12.06 11.46 4.42
CA ILE A 98 -11.04 12.43 4.79
C ILE A 98 -11.26 12.99 6.19
N ASN A 99 -12.51 13.34 6.55
CA ASN A 99 -12.82 13.83 7.89
C ASN A 99 -12.51 12.76 8.96
N ASN A 100 -12.88 11.50 8.70
CA ASN A 100 -12.56 10.39 9.60
C ASN A 100 -11.04 10.21 9.80
N TYR A 101 -10.28 10.32 8.72
CA TYR A 101 -8.82 10.28 8.77
C TYR A 101 -8.23 11.44 9.60
N GLN A 102 -8.74 12.66 9.44
CA GLN A 102 -8.26 13.85 10.15
C GLN A 102 -8.62 13.88 11.64
N GLU A 103 -9.78 13.32 12.02
CA GLU A 103 -10.23 13.28 13.42
C GLU A 103 -9.44 12.29 14.27
N ARG A 104 -8.77 11.31 13.66
CA ARG A 104 -7.93 10.38 14.40
C ARG A 104 -6.68 11.10 14.89
N GLU A 105 -6.52 11.15 16.21
CA GLU A 105 -5.22 11.49 16.79
C GLU A 105 -4.19 10.49 16.27
N ARG A 106 -3.27 10.96 15.43
CA ARG A 106 -2.14 10.15 14.94
C ARG A 106 -1.36 9.66 16.14
N ARG A 107 -1.62 8.41 16.54
CA ARG A 107 -0.76 7.66 17.44
C ARG A 107 0.41 7.16 16.60
N TYR A 108 1.29 8.07 16.17
CA TYR A 108 2.61 7.65 15.71
C TYR A 108 3.17 6.75 16.81
N GLY A 109 3.50 5.52 16.43
CA GLY A 109 4.04 4.53 17.36
C GLY A 109 5.12 5.15 18.23
N ARG A 110 5.02 4.90 19.54
CA ARG A 110 6.22 4.86 20.39
C ARG A 110 7.07 3.67 20.00
#